data_AF-A0A1F3BJA5-F1
#
_entry.id   AF-A0A1F3BJA5-F1
#
_cell.length_a   1.000
_cell.length_b   1.000
_cell.length_c   1.000
_cell.angle_alpha   90.00
_cell.angle_beta   90.00
_cell.angle_gamma   90.00
#
_symmetry.space_group_name_H-M   'P 1'
#
loop_
_entity.id
_entity.type
_entity.pdbx_description
1 polymer ?
#
loop_
_entity_poly.entity_id
_entity_poly.type
_entity_poly.pdbx_seq_one_letter_code
_entity_poly.pdbx_strand_id
1 'polypeptide(L)'
;MNQTPTTFAELFAFYDDYVKLLYSDIQTNNVLPTETLYELNAALDHISRFYVYGESEEHVAEKAYSHLKRSCLDIFKLKIKRATDQYDRLLSVDISIIDNGEFERNLHQLYHDATRKAREARRREGKITEDDKEAVPSFELWEPVYSKCIDLEERFFLSPKVDWARVRSRGYTLKTLILGIVAGVIASGIVGLLIGICNSEYFQGLLKKIK
;
A
#
# COMPACT_ATOMS: atom_id res chain seq x y z
N MET A 1 -18.11 -6.69 17.91
CA MET A 1 -18.51 -8.08 17.62
C MET A 1 -18.38 -8.87 18.91
N ASN A 2 -19.45 -8.98 19.70
CA ASN A 2 -19.29 -8.92 21.16
C ASN A 2 -19.35 -10.26 21.89
N GLN A 3 -19.38 -11.40 21.21
CA GLN A 3 -19.44 -12.69 21.90
C GLN A 3 -18.33 -13.62 21.46
N THR A 4 -17.51 -14.02 22.44
CA THR A 4 -16.56 -15.11 22.31
C THR A 4 -17.35 -16.40 22.03
N PRO A 5 -16.99 -17.18 20.99
CA PRO A 5 -17.60 -18.47 20.71
C PRO A 5 -17.45 -19.42 21.90
N THR A 6 -18.55 -20.07 22.29
CA THR A 6 -18.55 -21.15 23.28
C THR A 6 -18.78 -22.52 22.63
N THR A 7 -19.06 -22.55 21.32
CA THR A 7 -19.24 -23.77 20.53
C THR A 7 -18.40 -23.74 19.26
N PHE A 8 -18.16 -24.92 18.67
CA PHE A 8 -17.54 -25.02 17.36
C PHE A 8 -18.39 -24.42 16.25
N ALA A 9 -19.73 -24.48 16.36
CA ALA A 9 -20.62 -23.86 15.39
C ALA A 9 -20.40 -22.34 15.30
N GLU A 10 -20.32 -21.66 16.44
CA GLU A 10 -20.03 -20.22 16.52
C GLU A 10 -18.60 -19.90 16.05
N LEU A 11 -17.62 -20.74 16.41
CA LEU A 11 -16.23 -20.59 15.98
C LEU A 11 -16.12 -20.68 14.45
N PHE A 12 -16.79 -21.68 13.84
CA PHE A 12 -16.77 -21.87 12.40
C PHE A 12 -17.58 -20.82 11.65
N ALA A 13 -18.63 -20.25 12.25
CA ALA A 13 -19.31 -19.08 11.69
C ALA A 13 -18.33 -17.89 11.59
N PHE A 14 -17.58 -17.60 12.67
CA PHE A 14 -16.54 -16.57 12.62
C PHE A 14 -15.46 -16.87 11.58
N TYR A 15 -15.05 -18.14 11.45
CA TYR A 15 -14.09 -18.54 10.42
C TYR A 15 -14.62 -18.26 9.00
N ASP A 16 -15.85 -18.65 8.69
CA ASP A 16 -16.42 -18.51 7.35
C ASP A 16 -16.70 -17.04 7.00
N ASP A 17 -17.25 -16.28 7.94
CA ASP A 17 -17.64 -14.87 7.74
C ASP A 17 -16.44 -13.92 7.70
N TYR A 18 -15.33 -14.24 8.38
CA TYR A 18 -14.18 -13.35 8.51
C TYR A 18 -12.88 -13.96 8.02
N VAL A 19 -12.39 -14.99 8.73
CA VAL A 19 -11.03 -15.50 8.56
C VAL A 19 -10.81 -15.95 7.12
N LYS A 20 -11.75 -16.72 6.57
CA LYS A 20 -11.70 -17.28 5.22
C LYS A 20 -11.68 -16.19 4.14
N LEU A 21 -12.48 -15.14 4.32
CA LEU A 21 -12.51 -14.01 3.37
C LEU A 21 -11.20 -13.22 3.40
N LEU A 22 -10.71 -12.88 4.59
CA LEU A 22 -9.47 -12.14 4.78
C LEU A 22 -8.24 -12.91 4.28
N TYR A 23 -8.21 -14.21 4.55
CA TYR A 23 -7.21 -15.12 4.02
C TYR A 23 -7.21 -15.14 2.48
N SER A 24 -8.39 -15.21 1.86
CA SER A 24 -8.52 -15.26 0.41
C SER A 24 -7.99 -13.98 -0.27
N ASP A 25 -8.15 -12.81 0.37
CA ASP A 25 -7.60 -11.53 -0.13
C ASP A 25 -6.07 -11.53 -0.20
N ILE A 26 -5.39 -12.15 0.77
CA ILE A 26 -3.92 -12.17 0.80
C ILE A 26 -3.29 -13.35 0.06
N GLN A 27 -4.00 -14.47 -0.10
CA GLN A 27 -3.46 -15.69 -0.72
C GLN A 27 -3.50 -15.68 -2.26
N THR A 28 -3.64 -14.50 -2.87
CA THR A 28 -3.74 -14.36 -4.34
C THR A 28 -2.56 -14.95 -5.14
N ASN A 29 -1.41 -15.21 -4.50
CA ASN A 29 -0.25 -15.89 -5.08
C ASN A 29 -0.04 -17.33 -4.57
N ASN A 30 -1.05 -17.98 -4.00
CA ASN A 30 -0.98 -19.32 -3.37
C ASN A 30 0.03 -19.45 -2.22
N VAL A 31 0.51 -18.33 -1.65
CA VAL A 31 1.45 -18.34 -0.52
C VAL A 31 0.84 -17.59 0.65
N LEU A 32 0.70 -18.30 1.76
CA LEU A 32 0.37 -17.70 3.05
C LEU A 32 1.62 -17.15 3.72
N PRO A 33 1.54 -15.96 4.34
CA PRO A 33 2.51 -15.52 5.33
C PRO A 33 2.65 -16.56 6.44
N THR A 34 3.90 -16.80 6.84
CA THR A 34 4.23 -17.83 7.84
C THR A 34 3.56 -17.54 9.18
N GLU A 35 3.49 -16.29 9.60
CA GLU A 35 2.87 -15.84 10.85
C GLU A 35 1.37 -16.17 10.87
N THR A 36 0.65 -15.86 9.78
CA THR A 36 -0.76 -16.21 9.62
C THR A 36 -0.96 -17.73 9.66
N LEU A 37 -0.07 -18.50 9.01
CA LEU A 37 -0.12 -19.95 9.02
C LEU A 37 0.10 -20.53 10.43
N TYR A 38 1.01 -19.95 11.22
CA TYR A 38 1.22 -20.37 12.61
C TYR A 38 -0.03 -20.18 13.47
N GLU A 39 -0.71 -19.03 13.33
CA GLU A 39 -1.96 -18.78 14.08
C GLU A 39 -3.10 -19.72 13.64
N LEU A 40 -3.24 -19.99 12.34
CA LEU A 40 -4.22 -20.96 11.84
C LEU A 40 -3.94 -22.38 12.36
N ASN A 41 -2.68 -22.80 12.37
CA ASN A 41 -2.28 -24.10 12.91
C ASN A 41 -2.48 -24.18 14.42
N ALA A 42 -2.24 -23.09 15.16
CA ALA A 42 -2.49 -23.04 16.60
C ALA A 42 -4.00 -23.13 16.92
N ALA A 43 -4.86 -22.50 16.11
CA ALA A 43 -6.31 -22.68 16.22
C ALA A 43 -6.71 -24.15 15.99
N LEU A 44 -6.14 -24.81 14.98
CA LEU A 44 -6.41 -26.21 14.70
C LEU A 44 -5.86 -27.15 15.80
N ASP A 45 -4.67 -26.84 16.35
CA ASP A 45 -4.10 -27.57 17.49
C ASP A 45 -5.07 -27.56 18.66
N HIS A 46 -5.60 -26.38 19.03
CA HIS A 46 -6.63 -26.28 20.06
C HIS A 46 -7.85 -27.13 19.75
N ILE A 47 -8.43 -27.02 18.55
CA ILE A 47 -9.59 -27.84 18.13
C ILE A 47 -9.30 -29.33 18.29
N SER A 48 -8.09 -29.78 17.97
CA SER A 48 -7.70 -31.19 18.11
C SER A 48 -7.75 -31.68 19.56
N ARG A 49 -7.53 -30.81 20.55
CA ARG A 49 -7.49 -31.19 21.98
C ARG A 49 -8.84 -31.62 22.51
N PHE A 50 -9.93 -31.10 21.96
CA PHE A 50 -11.27 -31.61 22.24
C PHE A 50 -11.38 -33.10 21.87
N TYR A 51 -10.90 -33.47 20.67
CA TYR A 51 -11.01 -34.84 20.16
C TYR A 51 -9.97 -35.81 20.72
N VAL A 52 -8.76 -35.33 21.01
CA VAL A 52 -7.63 -36.17 21.42
C VAL A 52 -7.51 -36.27 22.94
N TYR A 53 -7.74 -35.18 23.66
CA TYR A 53 -7.52 -35.09 25.11
C TYR A 53 -8.82 -34.93 25.90
N GLY A 54 -9.96 -34.72 25.23
CA GLY A 54 -11.26 -34.54 25.90
C GLY A 54 -11.40 -33.20 26.63
N GLU A 55 -10.68 -32.16 26.19
CA GLU A 55 -10.87 -30.81 26.71
C GLU A 55 -12.29 -30.30 26.43
N SER A 56 -12.80 -29.34 27.23
CA SER A 56 -14.15 -28.82 27.02
C SER A 56 -14.26 -28.02 25.72
N GLU A 57 -15.40 -28.16 25.02
CA GLU A 57 -15.65 -27.45 23.76
C GLU A 57 -15.56 -25.93 23.94
N GLU A 58 -16.18 -25.40 25.01
CA GLU A 58 -16.16 -23.97 25.33
C GLU A 58 -14.74 -23.42 25.46
N HIS A 59 -13.88 -24.11 26.24
CA HIS A 59 -12.51 -23.68 26.44
C HIS A 59 -11.73 -23.71 25.12
N VAL A 60 -11.86 -24.80 24.37
CA VAL A 60 -11.15 -24.98 23.10
C VAL A 60 -11.62 -23.95 22.06
N ALA A 61 -12.92 -23.68 21.97
CA ALA A 61 -13.50 -22.71 21.06
C ALA A 61 -13.00 -21.29 21.36
N GLU A 62 -12.96 -20.89 22.64
CA GLU A 62 -12.42 -19.60 23.06
C GLU A 62 -10.93 -19.45 22.68
N LYS A 63 -10.12 -20.49 22.94
CA LYS A 63 -8.68 -20.46 22.63
C LYS A 63 -8.43 -20.40 21.13
N ALA A 64 -9.11 -21.25 20.35
CA ALA A 64 -9.04 -21.23 18.90
C ALA A 64 -9.49 -19.88 18.33
N TYR A 65 -10.57 -19.30 18.85
CA TYR A 65 -11.03 -17.96 18.45
C TYR A 65 -9.97 -16.88 18.66
N SER A 66 -9.22 -16.93 19.76
CA SER A 66 -8.12 -15.98 19.99
C SER A 66 -7.04 -16.05 18.92
N HIS A 67 -6.69 -17.26 18.47
CA HIS A 67 -5.72 -17.48 17.39
C HIS A 67 -6.26 -17.07 16.02
N LEU A 68 -7.52 -17.38 15.72
CA LEU A 68 -8.17 -16.90 14.50
C LEU A 68 -8.17 -15.36 14.44
N LYS A 69 -8.48 -14.67 15.55
CA LYS A 69 -8.37 -13.21 15.62
C LYS A 69 -6.95 -12.70 15.37
N ARG A 70 -5.91 -13.34 15.94
CA ARG A 70 -4.51 -12.99 15.66
C ARG A 70 -4.15 -13.19 14.18
N SER A 71 -4.62 -14.26 13.55
CA SER A 71 -4.39 -14.50 12.12
C SER A 71 -4.94 -13.36 11.25
N CYS A 72 -6.14 -12.87 11.55
CA CYS A 72 -6.74 -11.70 10.91
C CYS A 72 -5.94 -10.42 11.16
N LEU A 73 -5.40 -10.22 12.37
CA LEU A 73 -4.54 -9.07 12.66
C LEU A 73 -3.28 -9.06 11.78
N ASP A 74 -2.68 -10.22 11.55
CA ASP A 74 -1.51 -10.33 10.67
C ASP A 74 -1.87 -9.98 9.23
N ILE A 75 -3.04 -10.43 8.76
CA ILE A 75 -3.59 -10.02 7.47
C ILE A 75 -3.78 -8.51 7.38
N PHE A 76 -4.35 -7.88 8.41
CA PHE A 76 -4.53 -6.42 8.46
C PHE A 76 -3.20 -5.66 8.39
N LYS A 77 -2.17 -6.14 9.11
CA LYS A 77 -0.81 -5.58 9.08
C LYS A 77 -0.19 -5.69 7.68
N LEU A 78 -0.47 -6.76 6.93
CA LEU A 78 -0.01 -6.92 5.55
C LEU A 78 -0.77 -6.00 4.58
N LYS A 79 -2.08 -5.83 4.78
CA LYS A 79 -2.88 -4.94 3.92
C LYS A 79 -2.42 -3.48 4.02
N ILE A 80 -2.11 -2.98 5.22
CA ILE A 80 -1.57 -1.62 5.37
C ILE A 80 -0.17 -1.47 4.76
N LYS A 81 0.68 -2.51 4.82
CA LYS A 81 1.97 -2.52 4.12
C LYS A 81 1.76 -2.40 2.61
N ARG A 82 0.89 -3.23 2.03
CA ARG A 82 0.54 -3.16 0.60
C ARG A 82 -0.03 -1.81 0.20
N ALA A 83 -0.91 -1.24 1.01
CA ALA A 83 -1.46 0.10 0.78
C ALA A 83 -0.38 1.19 0.81
N THR A 84 0.65 1.03 1.64
CA THR A 84 1.82 1.94 1.67
C THR A 84 2.60 1.84 0.37
N ASP A 85 2.92 0.63 -0.11
CA ASP A 85 3.60 0.42 -1.39
C ASP A 85 2.78 0.99 -2.57
N GLN A 86 1.46 0.83 -2.53
CA GLN A 86 0.54 1.39 -3.53
C GLN A 86 0.52 2.92 -3.51
N TYR A 87 0.46 3.51 -2.32
CA TYR A 87 0.52 4.95 -2.12
C TYR A 87 1.83 5.53 -2.68
N ASP A 88 2.99 4.96 -2.31
CA ASP A 88 4.29 5.42 -2.80
C ASP A 88 4.41 5.31 -4.33
N ARG A 89 3.84 4.25 -4.92
CA ARG A 89 3.75 4.10 -6.38
C ARG A 89 2.87 5.18 -7.01
N LEU A 90 1.77 5.59 -6.37
CA LEU A 90 0.93 6.67 -6.87
C LEU A 90 1.67 8.02 -6.88
N LEU A 91 2.52 8.28 -5.88
CA LEU A 91 3.33 9.50 -5.82
C LEU A 91 4.39 9.59 -6.94
N SER A 92 4.71 8.48 -7.61
CA SER A 92 5.58 8.50 -8.80
C SER A 92 4.89 9.00 -10.07
N VAL A 93 3.57 9.17 -10.03
CA VAL A 93 2.75 9.72 -11.12
C VAL A 93 2.31 11.13 -10.72
N ASP A 94 2.34 12.07 -11.65
CA ASP A 94 1.72 13.38 -11.44
C ASP A 94 0.21 13.21 -11.47
N ILE A 95 -0.37 12.95 -10.30
CA ILE A 95 -1.81 12.79 -10.08
C ILE A 95 -2.52 14.12 -9.76
N SER A 96 -1.76 15.21 -9.59
CA SER A 96 -2.30 16.55 -9.34
C SER A 96 -3.17 17.07 -10.49
N ILE A 97 -2.92 16.56 -11.71
CA ILE A 97 -3.67 16.90 -12.93
C ILE A 97 -5.06 16.24 -12.99
N ILE A 98 -5.36 15.30 -12.08
CA ILE A 98 -6.64 14.59 -12.04
C ILE A 98 -7.62 15.39 -11.21
N ASP A 99 -8.84 15.60 -11.73
CA ASP A 99 -9.94 16.27 -11.03
C ASP A 99 -9.53 17.59 -10.35
N ASN A 100 -8.68 18.39 -11.02
CA ASN A 100 -8.14 19.66 -10.51
C ASN A 100 -7.45 19.54 -9.13
N GLY A 101 -6.74 18.43 -8.88
CA GLY A 101 -5.99 18.18 -7.64
C GLY A 101 -6.83 17.60 -6.50
N GLU A 102 -8.14 17.45 -6.66
CA GLU A 102 -8.99 16.84 -5.64
C GLU A 102 -8.64 15.36 -5.41
N PHE A 103 -8.26 14.65 -6.48
CA PHE A 103 -7.87 13.25 -6.43
C PHE A 103 -6.67 13.04 -5.49
N GLU A 104 -5.62 13.84 -5.66
CA GLU A 104 -4.41 13.79 -4.84
C GLU A 104 -4.72 14.13 -3.38
N ARG A 105 -5.48 15.19 -3.13
CA ARG A 105 -5.89 15.59 -1.78
C ARG A 105 -6.62 14.46 -1.05
N ASN A 106 -7.59 13.82 -1.72
CA ASN A 106 -8.38 12.75 -1.12
C ASN A 106 -7.56 11.48 -0.88
N LEU A 107 -6.58 11.18 -1.76
CA LEU A 107 -5.63 10.09 -1.55
C LEU A 107 -4.82 10.30 -0.27
N HIS A 108 -4.21 11.48 -0.10
CA HIS A 108 -3.43 11.81 1.09
C HIS A 108 -4.26 11.71 2.36
N GLN A 109 -5.47 12.28 2.36
CA GLN A 109 -6.36 12.23 3.52
C GLN A 109 -6.69 10.79 3.92
N LEU A 110 -7.05 9.94 2.95
CA LEU A 110 -7.39 8.55 3.22
C LEU A 110 -6.19 7.77 3.76
N TYR A 111 -5.02 7.92 3.14
CA TYR A 111 -3.80 7.24 3.57
C TYR A 111 -3.33 7.69 4.96
N HIS A 112 -3.34 8.99 5.23
CA HIS A 112 -2.96 9.52 6.55
C HIS A 112 -3.95 9.09 7.64
N ASP A 113 -5.25 9.03 7.33
CA ASP A 113 -6.22 8.51 8.28
C ASP A 113 -6.03 7.00 8.55
N ALA A 114 -5.80 6.20 7.50
CA ALA A 114 -5.51 4.77 7.63
C ALA A 114 -4.27 4.51 8.49
N THR A 115 -3.16 5.21 8.22
CA THR A 115 -1.90 5.08 8.98
C THR A 115 -2.04 5.57 10.41
N ARG A 116 -2.80 6.64 10.66
CA ARG A 116 -3.11 7.11 12.02
C ARG A 116 -3.87 6.04 12.81
N LYS A 117 -4.93 5.45 12.24
CA LYS A 117 -5.69 4.37 12.88
C LYS A 117 -4.85 3.11 13.08
N ALA A 118 -4.00 2.75 12.13
CA ALA A 118 -3.08 1.62 12.28
C ALA A 118 -2.10 1.81 13.45
N ARG A 119 -1.59 3.04 13.63
CA ARG A 119 -0.74 3.39 14.79
C ARG A 119 -1.50 3.29 16.10
N GLU A 120 -2.76 3.71 16.13
CA GLU A 120 -3.64 3.60 17.29
C GLU A 120 -3.87 2.12 17.66
N ALA A 121 -4.25 1.29 16.69
CA ALA A 121 -4.44 -0.15 16.88
C ALA A 121 -3.15 -0.85 17.37
N ARG A 122 -1.99 -0.53 16.78
CA ARG A 122 -0.66 -1.02 17.24
C ARG A 122 -0.35 -0.62 18.67
N ARG A 123 -0.65 0.62 19.06
CA ARG A 123 -0.41 1.09 20.44
C ARG A 123 -1.30 0.35 21.43
N ARG A 124 -2.53 0.01 21.05
CA ARG A 124 -3.43 -0.78 21.87
C ARG A 124 -2.95 -2.20 22.05
N GLU A 125 -2.45 -2.82 20.98
CA GLU A 125 -1.83 -4.16 21.00
C GLU A 125 -0.66 -4.23 22.00
N GLY A 126 0.14 -3.17 22.11
CA GLY A 126 1.24 -3.08 23.08
C GLY A 126 0.85 -2.68 24.51
N LYS A 127 -0.44 -2.42 24.78
CA LYS A 127 -0.97 -2.00 26.09
C LYS A 127 -2.11 -2.90 26.52
N ILE A 128 -1.84 -4.19 26.63
CA ILE A 128 -2.78 -5.13 27.25
C ILE A 128 -2.86 -4.81 28.74
N THR A 129 -4.06 -4.56 29.25
CA THR A 129 -4.33 -4.23 30.66
C THR A 129 -5.09 -5.35 31.35
N GLU A 130 -5.04 -5.42 32.68
CA GLU A 130 -5.78 -6.43 33.47
C GLU A 130 -7.32 -6.35 33.26
N ASP A 131 -7.83 -5.19 32.82
CA ASP A 131 -9.26 -4.97 32.51
C ASP A 131 -9.69 -5.53 31.14
N ASP A 132 -8.76 -6.06 30.34
CA ASP A 132 -9.06 -6.58 29.00
C ASP A 132 -9.76 -7.93 29.08
N LYS A 133 -11.10 -7.88 29.03
CA LYS A 133 -11.95 -9.08 29.00
C LYS A 133 -11.92 -9.82 27.66
N GLU A 134 -11.43 -9.18 26.60
CA GLU A 134 -11.34 -9.77 25.28
C GLU A 134 -9.96 -10.37 25.00
N ALA A 135 -9.94 -11.56 24.40
CA ALA A 135 -8.69 -12.26 24.06
C ALA A 135 -7.76 -11.47 23.09
N VAL A 136 -8.30 -10.52 22.32
CA VAL A 136 -7.57 -9.70 21.34
C VAL A 136 -8.21 -8.29 21.24
N PRO A 137 -7.90 -7.37 22.17
CA PRO A 137 -8.62 -6.10 22.31
C PRO A 137 -8.31 -5.07 21.19
N SER A 138 -7.29 -5.30 20.38
CA SER A 138 -6.95 -4.45 19.23
C SER A 138 -7.73 -4.83 17.96
N PHE A 139 -8.45 -5.96 17.95
CA PHE A 139 -9.08 -6.51 16.75
C PHE A 139 -10.03 -5.51 16.08
N GLU A 140 -10.97 -4.94 16.83
CA GLU A 140 -11.96 -3.99 16.32
C GLU A 140 -11.33 -2.68 15.84
N LEU A 141 -10.16 -2.31 16.37
CA LEU A 141 -9.44 -1.11 15.94
C LEU A 141 -8.79 -1.29 14.56
N TRP A 142 -8.54 -2.54 14.15
CA TRP A 142 -7.91 -2.83 12.86
C TRP A 142 -8.91 -2.96 11.70
N GLU A 143 -10.17 -3.33 11.95
CA GLU A 143 -11.21 -3.38 10.91
C GLU A 143 -11.34 -2.07 10.09
N PRO A 144 -11.44 -0.87 10.71
CA PRO A 144 -11.51 0.37 9.94
C PRO A 144 -10.20 0.72 9.23
N VAL A 145 -9.06 0.13 9.62
CA VAL A 145 -7.80 0.25 8.88
C VAL A 145 -7.87 -0.57 7.61
N TYR A 146 -8.31 -1.82 7.72
CA TYR A 146 -8.44 -2.74 6.59
C TYR A 146 -9.39 -2.20 5.52
N SER A 147 -10.58 -1.74 5.92
CA SER A 147 -11.55 -1.10 5.01
C SER A 147 -10.94 0.10 4.27
N LYS A 148 -10.16 0.95 4.94
CA LYS A 148 -9.49 2.09 4.28
C LYS A 148 -8.41 1.68 3.29
N CYS A 149 -7.74 0.56 3.55
CA CYS A 149 -6.75 0.03 2.61
C CYS A 149 -7.43 -0.51 1.34
N ILE A 150 -8.61 -1.14 1.48
CA ILE A 150 -9.44 -1.52 0.32
C ILE A 150 -9.88 -0.27 -0.44
N ASP A 151 -10.41 0.74 0.26
CA ASP A 151 -10.82 2.01 -0.37
C ASP A 151 -9.67 2.67 -1.14
N LEU A 152 -8.45 2.63 -0.60
CA LEU A 152 -7.26 3.16 -1.26
C LEU A 152 -6.97 2.39 -2.55
N GLU A 153 -7.01 1.06 -2.48
CA GLU A 153 -6.76 0.18 -3.61
C GLU A 153 -7.79 0.41 -4.73
N GLU A 154 -9.08 0.33 -4.41
CA GLU A 154 -10.15 0.38 -5.40
C GLU A 154 -10.36 1.78 -5.99
N ARG A 155 -10.38 2.82 -5.15
CA ARG A 155 -10.76 4.17 -5.59
C ARG A 155 -9.59 4.93 -6.20
N PHE A 156 -8.36 4.60 -5.81
CA PHE A 156 -7.17 5.34 -6.23
C PHE A 156 -6.21 4.47 -7.01
N PHE A 157 -5.69 3.40 -6.42
CA PHE A 157 -4.61 2.61 -7.04
C PHE A 157 -5.04 1.94 -8.35
N LEU A 158 -6.25 1.38 -8.38
CA LEU A 158 -6.85 0.73 -9.56
C LEU A 158 -7.68 1.70 -10.43
N SER A 159 -7.63 3.01 -10.13
CA SER A 159 -8.43 4.00 -10.87
C SER A 159 -7.90 4.18 -12.29
N PRO A 160 -8.77 4.10 -13.33
CA PRO A 160 -8.39 4.40 -14.71
C PRO A 160 -7.83 5.82 -14.90
N LYS A 161 -8.18 6.74 -14.00
CA LYS A 161 -7.67 8.12 -14.02
C LYS A 161 -6.16 8.18 -13.82
N VAL A 162 -5.60 7.26 -13.02
CA VAL A 162 -4.16 7.17 -12.78
C VAL A 162 -3.43 6.69 -14.04
N ASP A 163 -4.00 5.74 -14.77
CA ASP A 163 -3.42 5.28 -16.03
C ASP A 163 -3.43 6.39 -17.09
N TRP A 164 -4.54 7.14 -17.17
CA TRP A 164 -4.62 8.34 -18.01
C TRP A 164 -3.55 9.37 -17.64
N ALA A 165 -3.38 9.68 -16.34
CA ALA A 165 -2.39 10.63 -15.87
C ALA A 165 -0.96 10.17 -16.22
N ARG A 166 -0.65 8.88 -16.02
CA ARG A 166 0.65 8.30 -16.36
C ARG A 166 0.99 8.46 -17.84
N VAL A 167 0.04 8.22 -18.73
CA VAL A 167 0.23 8.41 -20.19
C VAL A 167 0.41 9.90 -20.51
N ARG A 168 -0.40 10.77 -19.91
CA ARG A 168 -0.34 12.21 -20.12
C ARG A 168 1.02 12.79 -19.71
N SER A 169 1.50 12.48 -18.51
CA SER A 169 2.78 12.98 -17.99
C SER A 169 3.96 12.48 -18.84
N ARG A 170 3.96 11.21 -19.26
CA ARG A 170 4.97 10.68 -20.20
C ARG A 170 4.99 11.44 -21.53
N GLY A 171 3.82 11.78 -22.06
CA GLY A 171 3.70 12.57 -23.29
C GLY A 171 4.29 13.97 -23.16
N TYR A 172 4.11 14.63 -22.01
CA TYR A 172 4.75 15.93 -21.74
C TYR A 172 6.27 15.81 -21.62
N THR A 173 6.77 14.84 -20.85
CA THR A 173 8.22 14.62 -20.67
C THR A 173 8.93 14.30 -21.98
N LEU A 174 8.29 13.52 -22.86
CA LEU A 174 8.86 13.23 -24.18
C LEU A 174 8.92 14.49 -25.06
N LYS A 175 7.88 15.33 -25.03
CA LYS A 175 7.86 16.60 -25.78
C LYS A 175 8.94 17.56 -25.29
N THR A 176 9.12 17.70 -23.98
CA THR A 176 10.16 18.57 -23.41
C THR A 176 11.56 18.05 -23.72
N LEU A 177 11.77 16.74 -23.70
CA LEU A 177 13.03 16.13 -24.13
C LEU A 177 13.35 16.46 -25.60
N ILE A 178 12.38 16.25 -26.51
CA ILE A 178 12.55 16.55 -27.94
C ILE A 178 12.87 18.02 -28.15
N LEU A 179 12.14 18.93 -27.49
CA LEU A 179 12.41 20.37 -27.57
C LEU A 179 13.81 20.72 -27.06
N GLY A 180 14.26 20.09 -25.97
CA GLY A 180 15.61 20.26 -25.44
C GLY A 180 16.69 19.80 -26.43
N ILE A 181 16.49 18.65 -27.09
CA ILE A 181 17.40 18.16 -28.13
C ILE A 181 17.46 19.13 -29.30
N VAL A 182 16.31 19.58 -29.81
CA VAL A 182 16.25 20.53 -30.94
C VAL A 182 16.94 21.85 -30.59
N ALA A 183 16.66 22.40 -29.41
CA ALA A 183 17.31 23.63 -28.93
C ALA A 183 18.84 23.45 -28.80
N GLY A 184 19.29 22.29 -28.31
CA GLY A 184 20.72 21.98 -28.18
C GLY A 184 21.43 21.87 -29.53
N VAL A 185 20.79 21.26 -30.54
CA VAL A 185 21.32 21.18 -31.91
C VAL A 185 21.43 22.57 -32.53
N ILE A 186 20.39 23.41 -32.40
CA ILE A 186 20.39 24.77 -32.94
C ILE A 186 21.49 25.62 -32.27
N ALA A 187 21.58 25.59 -30.94
CA ALA A 187 22.60 26.33 -30.20
C ALA A 187 24.02 25.90 -30.60
N SER A 188 24.25 24.59 -30.72
CA SER A 188 25.54 24.03 -31.17
C SER A 188 25.89 24.48 -32.59
N GLY A 189 24.91 24.50 -33.49
CA GLY A 189 25.09 24.98 -34.86
C GLY A 189 25.48 26.47 -34.92
N ILE A 190 24.82 27.32 -34.13
CA ILE A 190 25.14 28.76 -34.05
C ILE A 190 26.55 28.97 -33.51
N VAL A 191 26.92 28.30 -32.42
CA VAL A 191 28.26 28.41 -31.82
C VAL A 191 29.33 27.93 -32.80
N GLY A 192 29.11 26.80 -33.47
CA GLY A 192 30.04 26.28 -34.49
C GLY A 192 30.22 27.26 -35.65
N LEU A 193 29.15 27.91 -36.10
CA LEU A 193 29.19 28.90 -37.17
C LEU A 193 29.94 30.17 -36.75
N LEU A 194 29.73 30.66 -35.52
CA LEU A 194 30.47 31.80 -34.96
C LEU A 194 31.97 31.50 -34.80
N ILE A 195 32.33 30.32 -34.30
CA ILE A 195 33.72 29.86 -34.22
C ILE A 195 34.34 29.78 -35.62
N GLY A 196 33.60 29.23 -36.59
CA GLY A 196 34.03 29.19 -37.99
C GLY A 196 34.30 30.57 -38.58
N ILE A 197 33.42 31.55 -38.32
CA ILE A 197 33.61 32.94 -38.76
C ILE A 197 34.85 33.57 -38.09
N CYS A 198 35.00 33.43 -36.76
CA CYS A 198 36.14 33.95 -36.02
C CYS A 198 37.49 33.34 -36.47
N ASN A 199 37.48 32.07 -36.85
CA ASN A 199 38.65 31.36 -37.34
C ASN A 199 38.88 31.51 -38.84
N SER A 200 37.96 32.16 -39.57
CA SER A 200 38.12 32.41 -41.00
C SER A 200 39.30 33.37 -41.25
N GLU A 201 40.08 33.08 -42.29
CA GLU A 201 41.23 33.90 -42.69
C GLU A 201 40.83 35.36 -42.98
N TYR A 202 39.60 35.57 -43.44
CA TYR A 202 39.03 36.89 -43.69
C TYR A 202 38.90 37.73 -42.41
N PHE A 203 38.36 37.14 -41.33
CA PHE A 203 38.21 37.85 -40.05
C PHE A 203 39.56 38.11 -39.38
N GLN A 204 40.49 37.15 -39.42
CA GLN A 204 41.86 37.31 -38.94
C GLN A 204 42.64 38.37 -39.73
N GLY A 205 42.44 38.43 -41.04
CA GLY A 205 43.01 39.46 -41.91
C GLY A 205 42.46 40.87 -41.64
N LEU A 206 41.16 40.98 -41.31
CA LEU A 206 40.53 42.24 -40.93
C LEU A 206 41.07 42.77 -39.59
N LEU A 207 41.21 41.89 -38.59
CA LEU A 207 41.80 42.23 -37.28
C LEU A 207 43.26 42.69 -37.39
N LYS A 208 44.05 42.10 -38.28
CA LYS A 208 45.43 42.52 -38.55
C LYS A 208 45.54 43.91 -39.21
N LYS A 209 44.48 44.41 -39.87
CA LYS A 209 44.45 45.76 -40.49
C LYS A 209 44.02 46.86 -39.52
N ILE A 210 43.43 46.50 -38.38
CA ILE A 210 42.95 47.44 -37.35
C ILE A 210 44.00 47.66 -36.25
N LYS A 211 45.01 46.77 -36.15
CA LYS A 211 46.25 46.98 -35.38
C LYS A 211 47.28 47.70 -36.22
#